data_AF-A0A2E5VKZ1-F1
#
_entry.id   AF-A0A2E5VKZ1-F1
#
_cell.length_a   1.000
_cell.length_b   1.000
_cell.length_c   1.000
_cell.angle_alpha   90.00
_cell.angle_beta   90.00
_cell.angle_gamma   90.00
#
_symmetry.space_group_name_H-M   'P 1'
#
loop_
_entity.id
_entity.type
_entity.pdbx_description
1 polymer ?
#
loop_
_entity_poly.entity_id
_entity_poly.type
_entity_poly.pdbx_seq_one_letter_code
_entity_poly.pdbx_strand_id
1 'polypeptide(L)'
;MPPSCAGNSFIAVQCFTPIKDAVMIQTCRARQGFTVVELLVVITIIAILIALLLPAVQMARAAARRATCANNLKQIGIALHHYHGVHKRFPPAHIVDSRLIVREDFIHTGSELTAYWSWIVHTLPYLEQASLYERFELNYPAFWGAGPSLNNPNTSVKLPVLLCPEDPSSNKTTQKDCNGTPCEFAFTNYLGVAGTQGGSLVSWSNYRSDGMFPGTNRSVKLSHVTDGTSQTLFVGERPVGEYIFATGSGDFGWWAAGTGDEWPPVGRGDNILDSSAGLYAGQKDSFADVFHWWSYHTGGAGFLWVDGRVQFISNSIDHTLLRNVSSRNGGESDTAL
;
A
#
# COMPACT_ATOMS: atom_id res chain seq x y z
N MET A 1 17.43 -33.39 -29.57
CA MET A 1 18.59 -34.03 -30.21
C MET A 1 19.14 -33.10 -31.28
N PRO A 2 20.32 -32.50 -31.11
CA PRO A 2 21.22 -32.25 -32.23
C PRO A 2 22.21 -33.42 -32.35
N PRO A 3 22.59 -33.85 -33.56
CA PRO A 3 23.83 -34.58 -33.75
C PRO A 3 24.93 -33.65 -34.28
N SER A 4 26.10 -33.91 -33.70
CA SER A 4 27.45 -33.50 -34.04
C SER A 4 27.84 -33.69 -35.50
N CYS A 5 28.66 -32.78 -36.03
CA CYS A 5 29.54 -33.07 -37.17
C CYS A 5 30.99 -33.12 -36.67
N ALA A 6 31.57 -34.31 -36.82
CA ALA A 6 32.97 -34.62 -36.58
C ALA A 6 33.80 -34.39 -37.84
N GLY A 7 35.01 -33.86 -37.61
CA GLY A 7 36.29 -34.36 -38.10
C GLY A 7 36.41 -35.00 -39.50
N ASN A 8 37.33 -34.39 -40.25
CA ASN A 8 38.50 -35.02 -40.89
C ASN A 8 38.36 -35.68 -42.27
N SER A 9 38.93 -34.94 -43.23
CA SER A 9 40.16 -35.32 -43.96
C SER A 9 40.05 -35.83 -45.40
N PHE A 10 40.98 -35.26 -46.17
CA PHE A 10 41.74 -35.77 -47.32
C PHE A 10 41.42 -35.24 -48.73
N ILE A 11 42.41 -34.47 -49.20
CA ILE A 11 43.15 -34.58 -50.48
C ILE A 11 42.49 -34.05 -51.74
N ALA A 12 43.05 -32.94 -52.23
CA ALA A 12 43.46 -32.83 -53.62
C ALA A 12 44.81 -32.13 -53.72
N VAL A 13 45.64 -32.65 -54.62
CA VAL A 13 47.08 -32.47 -54.79
C VAL A 13 47.36 -31.60 -56.04
N GLN A 14 48.48 -30.88 -56.01
CA GLN A 14 49.22 -30.26 -57.15
C GLN A 14 48.55 -29.06 -57.86
N CYS A 15 49.26 -28.06 -58.40
CA CYS A 15 50.64 -27.98 -58.86
C CYS A 15 51.15 -26.52 -58.87
N PHE A 16 52.47 -26.37 -58.77
CA PHE A 16 53.27 -25.13 -58.86
C PHE A 16 53.27 -24.54 -60.29
N THR A 17 53.21 -23.22 -60.43
CA THR A 17 53.99 -22.42 -61.41
C THR A 17 54.14 -20.95 -60.94
N PRO A 18 55.15 -20.20 -61.40
CA PRO A 18 55.75 -19.10 -60.63
C PRO A 18 55.52 -17.68 -61.19
N ILE A 19 55.59 -16.71 -60.27
CA ILE A 19 56.05 -15.31 -60.38
C ILE A 19 55.35 -14.42 -61.42
N LYS A 20 54.62 -13.39 -60.94
CA LYS A 20 54.87 -11.96 -61.26
C LYS A 20 54.43 -11.06 -60.11
N ASP A 21 55.43 -10.39 -59.54
CA ASP A 21 55.43 -9.18 -58.72
C ASP A 21 54.08 -8.50 -58.43
N ALA A 22 53.55 -8.77 -57.24
CA ALA A 22 52.77 -7.79 -56.49
C ALA A 22 53.48 -7.62 -55.14
N VAL A 23 54.19 -6.50 -54.98
CA VAL A 23 54.63 -6.05 -53.66
C VAL A 23 53.38 -5.70 -52.86
N MET A 24 52.84 -6.70 -52.16
CA MET A 24 51.87 -6.49 -51.10
C MET A 24 52.62 -5.76 -49.99
N ILE A 25 52.43 -4.43 -49.89
CA ILE A 25 52.77 -3.68 -48.69
C ILE A 25 51.79 -4.16 -47.62
N GLN A 26 52.12 -5.29 -47.00
CA GLN A 26 51.42 -5.81 -45.86
C GLN A 26 51.78 -4.90 -44.70
N THR A 27 50.93 -3.90 -44.43
CA THR A 27 51.01 -3.15 -43.19
C THR A 27 50.83 -4.15 -42.06
N CYS A 28 51.95 -4.59 -41.46
CA CYS A 28 51.95 -5.32 -40.20
C CYS A 28 51.30 -4.40 -39.17
N ARG A 29 49.98 -4.55 -39.02
CA ARG A 29 49.24 -3.90 -37.95
C ARG A 29 49.76 -4.55 -36.68
N ALA A 30 50.72 -3.90 -36.02
CA ALA A 30 51.25 -4.32 -34.74
C ALA A 30 50.05 -4.47 -33.80
N ARG A 31 49.64 -5.72 -33.56
CA ARG A 31 48.64 -6.02 -32.55
C ARG A 31 49.31 -5.68 -31.23
N GLN A 32 48.97 -4.53 -30.67
CA GLN A 32 49.36 -4.21 -29.31
C GLN A 32 48.71 -5.25 -28.41
N GLY A 33 49.53 -6.16 -27.90
CA GLY A 33 49.10 -7.16 -26.93
C GLY A 33 48.83 -6.45 -25.61
N PHE A 34 47.67 -6.74 -25.02
CA PHE A 34 47.30 -6.20 -23.72
C PHE A 34 48.16 -6.86 -22.64
N THR A 35 48.84 -6.07 -21.83
CA THR A 35 49.66 -6.60 -20.73
C THR A 35 48.77 -7.02 -19.57
N VAL A 36 49.21 -8.01 -18.79
CA VAL A 36 48.49 -8.46 -17.58
C VAL A 36 48.28 -7.30 -16.60
N VAL A 37 49.24 -6.37 -16.54
CA VAL A 37 49.18 -5.19 -15.67
C VAL A 37 48.08 -4.24 -16.11
N GLU A 38 47.95 -3.94 -17.41
CA GLU A 38 46.87 -3.08 -17.93
C GLU A 38 45.49 -3.67 -17.62
N LEU A 39 45.32 -4.99 -17.75
CA LEU A 39 44.08 -5.66 -17.36
C LEU A 39 43.80 -5.53 -15.87
N LEU A 40 44.81 -5.75 -15.03
CA LEU A 40 44.67 -5.66 -13.59
C LEU A 40 44.28 -4.23 -13.15
N VAL A 41 44.88 -3.20 -13.75
CA VAL A 41 44.54 -1.80 -13.45
C VAL A 41 43.10 -1.48 -13.88
N VAL A 42 42.66 -1.93 -15.04
CA VAL A 42 41.28 -1.67 -15.51
C VAL A 42 40.26 -2.36 -14.61
N ILE A 43 40.44 -3.64 -14.27
CA ILE A 43 39.49 -4.33 -13.40
C ILE A 43 39.47 -3.76 -11.98
N THR A 44 40.61 -3.29 -11.46
CA THR A 44 40.68 -2.67 -10.12
C THR A 44 39.96 -1.32 -10.11
N ILE A 45 40.12 -0.49 -11.14
CA ILE A 45 39.37 0.77 -11.27
C ILE A 45 37.87 0.49 -11.37
N ILE A 46 37.44 -0.46 -12.22
CA ILE A 46 36.01 -0.83 -12.35
C ILE A 46 35.45 -1.34 -11.01
N ALA A 47 36.20 -2.18 -10.30
CA ALA A 47 35.79 -2.69 -8.99
C ALA A 47 35.59 -1.56 -7.97
N ILE A 48 36.50 -0.58 -7.92
CA ILE A 48 36.38 0.59 -7.04
C ILE A 48 35.17 1.44 -7.43
N LEU A 49 34.95 1.70 -8.72
CA LEU A 49 33.79 2.46 -9.20
C LEU A 49 32.48 1.77 -8.83
N ILE A 50 32.37 0.46 -9.05
CA ILE A 50 31.17 -0.30 -8.68
C ILE A 50 30.96 -0.30 -7.16
N ALA A 51 32.03 -0.46 -6.37
CA ALA A 51 31.97 -0.43 -4.92
C ALA A 51 31.45 0.92 -4.38
N LEU A 52 31.78 2.03 -5.04
CA LEU A 52 31.29 3.36 -4.67
C LEU A 52 29.87 3.66 -5.20
N LEU A 53 29.54 3.15 -6.38
CA LEU A 53 28.24 3.41 -7.02
C LEU A 53 27.11 2.55 -6.45
N LEU A 54 27.37 1.30 -6.04
CA LEU A 54 26.32 0.40 -5.58
C LEU A 54 25.58 0.93 -4.33
N PRO A 55 26.25 1.39 -3.25
CA PRO A 55 25.55 1.97 -2.10
C PRO A 55 24.73 3.20 -2.48
N ALA A 56 25.29 4.08 -3.33
CA ALA A 56 24.64 5.30 -3.78
C ALA A 56 23.35 5.02 -4.58
N VAL A 57 23.38 4.04 -5.49
CA VAL A 57 22.20 3.64 -6.27
C VAL A 57 21.10 3.07 -5.36
N GLN A 58 21.44 2.29 -4.34
CA GLN A 58 20.42 1.76 -3.42
C GLN A 58 19.79 2.87 -2.56
N MET A 59 20.59 3.81 -2.06
CA MET A 59 20.08 4.98 -1.34
C MET A 59 19.15 5.82 -2.21
N ALA A 60 19.54 6.08 -3.47
CA ALA A 60 18.71 6.81 -4.42
C ALA A 60 17.37 6.11 -4.69
N ARG A 61 17.38 4.78 -4.86
CA ARG A 61 16.16 3.98 -5.06
C ARG A 61 15.23 4.00 -3.84
N ALA A 62 15.78 3.86 -2.64
CA ALA A 62 14.99 3.93 -1.40
C ALA A 62 14.38 5.34 -1.21
N ALA A 63 15.13 6.40 -1.51
CA ALA A 63 14.62 7.76 -1.49
C ALA A 63 13.49 7.98 -2.52
N ALA A 64 13.64 7.45 -3.73
CA ALA A 64 12.60 7.52 -4.76
C ALA A 64 11.32 6.80 -4.33
N ARG A 65 11.42 5.59 -3.78
CA ARG A 65 10.25 4.84 -3.26
C ARG A 65 9.54 5.60 -2.14
N ARG A 66 10.30 6.20 -1.22
CA ARG A 66 9.73 7.06 -0.16
C ARG A 66 9.08 8.33 -0.71
N ALA A 67 9.64 8.94 -1.74
CA ALA A 67 9.03 10.09 -2.42
C ALA A 67 7.71 9.69 -3.10
N THR A 68 7.62 8.50 -3.69
CA THR A 68 6.37 7.95 -4.22
C THR A 68 5.33 7.77 -3.11
N CYS A 69 5.68 7.16 -1.98
CA CYS A 69 4.72 6.96 -0.89
C CYS A 69 4.25 8.31 -0.29
N ALA A 70 5.14 9.30 -0.19
CA ALA A 70 4.76 10.66 0.20
C ALA A 70 3.83 11.35 -0.83
N ASN A 71 4.06 11.14 -2.14
CA ASN A 71 3.17 11.66 -3.18
C ASN A 71 1.80 10.98 -3.15
N ASN A 72 1.74 9.68 -2.91
CA ASN A 72 0.49 8.94 -2.73
C ASN A 72 -0.36 9.54 -1.60
N LEU A 73 0.23 9.76 -0.41
CA LEU A 73 -0.44 10.46 0.69
C LEU A 73 -0.92 11.87 0.29
N LYS A 74 -0.13 12.60 -0.52
CA LYS A 74 -0.54 13.92 -1.01
C LYS A 74 -1.76 13.83 -1.93
N GLN A 75 -1.79 12.87 -2.86
CA GLN A 75 -2.94 12.65 -3.75
C GLN A 75 -4.19 12.24 -2.96
N ILE A 76 -4.04 11.36 -1.97
CA ILE A 76 -5.13 11.01 -1.04
C ILE A 76 -5.66 12.25 -0.31
N GLY A 77 -4.76 13.11 0.19
CA GLY A 77 -5.15 14.35 0.84
C GLY A 77 -5.91 15.32 -0.07
N ILE A 78 -5.46 15.46 -1.32
CA ILE A 78 -6.17 16.26 -2.33
C ILE A 78 -7.58 15.68 -2.58
N ALA A 79 -7.70 14.37 -2.74
CA ALA A 79 -8.98 13.70 -2.95
C ALA A 79 -9.95 13.89 -1.77
N LEU A 80 -9.45 13.78 -0.53
CA LEU A 80 -10.24 14.00 0.68
C LEU A 80 -10.73 15.46 0.81
N HIS A 81 -9.87 16.43 0.48
CA HIS A 81 -10.26 17.85 0.47
C HIS A 81 -11.24 18.17 -0.65
N HIS A 82 -11.11 17.54 -1.82
CA HIS A 82 -12.07 17.68 -2.90
C HIS A 82 -13.44 17.09 -2.52
N TYR A 83 -13.46 15.91 -1.90
CA TYR A 83 -14.66 15.33 -1.29
C TYR A 83 -15.32 16.32 -0.32
N HIS A 84 -14.54 16.88 0.61
CA HIS A 84 -15.04 17.88 1.56
C HIS A 84 -15.57 19.14 0.85
N GLY A 85 -14.92 19.60 -0.22
CA GLY A 85 -15.36 20.74 -1.02
C GLY A 85 -16.78 20.57 -1.58
N VAL A 86 -17.09 19.36 -2.05
CA VAL A 86 -18.39 18.99 -2.62
C VAL A 86 -19.42 18.66 -1.53
N HIS A 87 -19.08 17.80 -0.56
CA HIS A 87 -20.03 17.25 0.42
C HIS A 87 -20.14 18.07 1.71
N LYS A 88 -19.26 19.06 1.94
CA LYS A 88 -19.13 19.88 3.16
C LYS A 88 -18.84 19.09 4.44
N ARG A 89 -18.32 17.87 4.27
CA ARG A 89 -17.89 16.92 5.31
C ARG A 89 -16.92 15.94 4.67
N PHE A 90 -16.04 15.34 5.46
CA PHE A 90 -15.20 14.23 5.05
C PHE A 90 -16.00 12.92 4.96
N PRO A 91 -15.55 11.94 4.15
CA PRO A 91 -16.25 10.67 4.02
C PRO A 91 -16.30 9.92 5.37
N PRO A 92 -17.38 9.19 5.66
CA PRO A 92 -17.42 8.29 6.79
C PRO A 92 -16.35 7.20 6.69
N ALA A 93 -15.86 6.72 7.84
CA ALA A 93 -14.91 5.61 7.90
C ALA A 93 -15.45 4.36 7.20
N HIS A 94 -16.72 4.07 7.51
CA HIS A 94 -17.49 2.95 6.97
C HIS A 94 -18.91 3.42 6.67
N ILE A 95 -19.50 2.96 5.57
CA ILE A 95 -20.94 3.08 5.34
C ILE A 95 -21.57 1.70 5.37
N VAL A 96 -22.49 1.50 6.30
CA VAL A 96 -23.36 0.30 6.39
C VAL A 96 -24.74 0.72 5.92
N ASP A 97 -25.38 -0.07 5.06
CA ASP A 97 -26.73 0.23 4.57
C ASP A 97 -27.70 0.43 5.75
N SER A 98 -28.25 1.64 5.82
CA SER A 98 -29.29 2.02 6.78
C SER A 98 -30.54 1.14 6.73
N ARG A 99 -30.83 0.45 5.61
CA ARG A 99 -31.96 -0.50 5.51
C ARG A 99 -31.77 -1.76 6.35
N LEU A 100 -30.53 -2.12 6.69
CA LEU A 100 -30.22 -3.21 7.61
C LEU A 100 -30.37 -2.81 9.09
N ILE A 101 -30.54 -1.51 9.38
CA ILE A 101 -30.80 -0.99 10.74
C ILE A 101 -32.31 -1.03 11.07
N VAL A 102 -33.19 -1.19 10.07
CA VAL A 102 -34.66 -1.03 10.22
C VAL A 102 -35.40 -2.34 10.57
N ARG A 103 -34.68 -3.39 10.94
CA ARG A 103 -35.28 -4.57 11.56
C ARG A 103 -34.88 -4.59 13.02
N GLU A 104 -35.80 -4.18 13.91
CA GLU A 104 -35.64 -4.26 15.37
C GLU A 104 -35.42 -5.72 15.84
N ASP A 105 -35.72 -6.69 14.99
CA ASP A 105 -35.48 -8.12 15.12
C ASP A 105 -34.11 -8.58 14.58
N PHE A 106 -33.33 -7.72 13.93
CA PHE A 106 -31.97 -8.02 13.45
C PHE A 106 -30.94 -7.71 14.54
N ILE A 107 -30.98 -8.50 15.61
CA ILE A 107 -29.83 -8.62 16.51
C ILE A 107 -28.76 -9.39 15.74
N HIS A 108 -27.60 -8.77 15.53
CA HIS A 108 -26.41 -9.44 14.97
C HIS A 108 -25.96 -10.58 15.90
N THR A 109 -26.59 -11.75 15.78
CA THR A 109 -26.25 -12.99 16.48
C THR A 109 -25.57 -13.94 15.51
N GLY A 110 -24.34 -13.63 15.10
CA GLY A 110 -23.56 -14.54 14.25
C GLY A 110 -22.70 -13.82 13.21
N SER A 111 -21.72 -14.56 12.71
CA SER A 111 -20.60 -14.23 11.82
C SER A 111 -20.97 -13.72 10.40
N GLU A 112 -21.87 -12.74 10.28
CA GLU A 112 -22.34 -12.20 8.99
C GLU A 112 -21.95 -10.72 8.83
N LEU A 113 -20.67 -10.41 8.98
CA LEU A 113 -20.20 -9.03 9.16
C LEU A 113 -19.57 -8.39 7.91
N THR A 114 -19.98 -8.78 6.71
CA THR A 114 -19.27 -8.42 5.47
C THR A 114 -19.80 -7.14 4.77
N ALA A 115 -20.47 -6.22 5.48
CA ALA A 115 -21.44 -5.32 4.83
C ALA A 115 -21.01 -3.87 4.50
N TYR A 116 -19.78 -3.40 4.78
CA TYR A 116 -19.47 -1.95 4.70
C TYR A 116 -18.50 -1.50 3.61
N TRP A 117 -18.76 -0.28 3.10
CA TRP A 117 -17.89 0.43 2.17
C TRP A 117 -16.87 1.31 2.88
N SER A 118 -15.62 1.24 2.46
CA SER A 118 -14.52 2.07 2.98
C SER A 118 -14.66 3.53 2.52
N TRP A 119 -14.17 4.46 3.35
CA TRP A 119 -13.99 5.86 2.97
C TRP A 119 -13.26 6.04 1.61
N ILE A 120 -12.36 5.12 1.27
CA ILE A 120 -11.57 5.16 0.03
C ILE A 120 -12.49 5.07 -1.20
N VAL A 121 -13.51 4.21 -1.17
CA VAL A 121 -14.46 4.05 -2.29
C VAL A 121 -15.16 5.37 -2.60
N HIS A 122 -15.54 6.10 -1.56
CA HIS A 122 -16.19 7.41 -1.69
C HIS A 122 -15.24 8.49 -2.24
N THR A 123 -13.93 8.29 -2.16
CA THR A 123 -12.93 9.22 -2.71
C THR A 123 -12.48 8.88 -4.13
N LEU A 124 -12.87 7.74 -4.71
CA LEU A 124 -12.45 7.30 -6.04
C LEU A 124 -12.66 8.33 -7.17
N PRO A 125 -13.79 9.05 -7.26
CA PRO A 125 -13.97 10.07 -8.30
C PRO A 125 -12.91 11.18 -8.23
N TYR A 126 -12.34 11.40 -7.05
CA TYR A 126 -11.34 12.42 -6.75
C TYR A 126 -9.90 11.89 -6.78
N LEU A 127 -9.74 10.57 -6.98
CA LEU A 127 -8.47 9.88 -7.24
C LEU A 127 -8.31 9.50 -8.72
N GLU A 128 -9.02 10.19 -9.61
CA GLU A 128 -9.06 9.90 -11.05
C GLU A 128 -9.58 8.48 -11.37
N GLN A 129 -10.43 7.92 -10.49
CA GLN A 129 -11.04 6.59 -10.63
C GLN A 129 -12.57 6.67 -10.78
N ALA A 130 -13.08 7.71 -11.45
CA ALA A 130 -14.52 7.91 -11.66
C ALA A 130 -15.18 6.73 -12.39
N SER A 131 -14.54 6.18 -13.42
CA SER A 131 -15.06 5.03 -14.17
C SER A 131 -15.12 3.74 -13.35
N LEU A 132 -14.27 3.62 -12.32
CA LEU A 132 -14.33 2.50 -11.38
C LEU A 132 -15.46 2.72 -10.37
N TYR A 133 -15.60 3.96 -9.87
CA TYR A 133 -16.67 4.34 -8.94
C TYR A 133 -18.07 4.08 -9.51
N GLU A 134 -18.31 4.40 -10.79
CA GLU A 134 -19.61 4.17 -11.45
C GLU A 134 -20.01 2.70 -11.55
N ARG A 135 -19.05 1.78 -11.44
CA ARG A 135 -19.30 0.33 -11.42
C ARG A 135 -19.67 -0.20 -10.04
N PHE A 136 -19.50 0.62 -8.99
CA PHE A 136 -19.85 0.22 -7.63
C PHE A 136 -21.34 0.45 -7.36
N GLU A 137 -22.05 -0.61 -7.00
CA GLU A 137 -23.41 -0.56 -6.51
C GLU A 137 -23.45 -0.30 -5.00
N LEU A 138 -23.14 0.94 -4.59
CA LEU A 138 -23.01 1.35 -3.19
C LEU A 138 -24.32 1.33 -2.37
N ASN A 139 -25.45 1.12 -3.04
CA ASN A 139 -26.76 0.96 -2.39
C ASN A 139 -26.95 -0.44 -1.79
N TYR A 140 -26.03 -1.36 -2.05
CA TYR A 140 -25.98 -2.70 -1.46
C TYR A 140 -24.78 -2.82 -0.52
N PRO A 141 -24.84 -3.74 0.46
CA PRO A 141 -23.68 -4.13 1.25
C PRO A 141 -22.47 -4.47 0.38
N ALA A 142 -21.27 -4.18 0.88
CA ALA A 142 -20.04 -4.51 0.16
C ALA A 142 -19.95 -6.01 -0.19
N PHE A 143 -20.38 -6.84 0.75
CA PHE A 143 -20.60 -8.28 0.57
C PHE A 143 -21.90 -8.69 1.27
N TRP A 144 -22.51 -9.78 0.79
CA TRP A 144 -23.82 -10.22 1.23
C TRP A 144 -23.69 -11.49 2.06
N GLY A 145 -23.52 -11.36 3.39
CA GLY A 145 -23.15 -12.49 4.24
C GLY A 145 -21.84 -13.11 3.75
N ALA A 146 -21.72 -14.44 3.80
CA ALA A 146 -20.60 -15.08 3.14
C ALA A 146 -20.66 -14.95 1.60
N GLY A 147 -21.70 -14.43 0.92
CA GLY A 147 -21.88 -14.48 -0.55
C GLY A 147 -21.08 -13.49 -1.40
N PRO A 148 -21.00 -13.69 -2.75
CA PRO A 148 -20.14 -12.90 -3.62
C PRO A 148 -20.54 -11.41 -3.57
N SER A 149 -19.55 -10.51 -3.56
CA SER A 149 -19.85 -9.10 -3.78
C SER A 149 -20.46 -8.94 -5.17
N LEU A 150 -21.61 -8.26 -5.24
CA LEU A 150 -22.16 -7.73 -6.50
C LEU A 150 -21.13 -6.88 -7.26
N ASN A 151 -20.12 -6.40 -6.53
CA ASN A 151 -19.04 -5.54 -7.00
C ASN A 151 -17.74 -6.29 -7.32
N ASN A 152 -17.72 -7.63 -7.32
CA ASN A 152 -16.60 -8.40 -7.86
C ASN A 152 -16.63 -8.31 -9.41
N PRO A 153 -15.52 -8.04 -10.12
CA PRO A 153 -14.13 -7.91 -9.64
C PRO A 153 -13.64 -6.49 -9.33
N ASN A 154 -14.53 -5.50 -9.18
CA ASN A 154 -14.11 -4.11 -8.93
C ASN A 154 -13.30 -3.96 -7.61
N THR A 155 -13.54 -4.82 -6.61
CA THR A 155 -12.80 -4.83 -5.33
C THR A 155 -11.36 -5.38 -5.44
N SER A 156 -11.00 -6.07 -6.53
CA SER A 156 -9.64 -6.57 -6.77
C SER A 156 -8.77 -5.63 -7.60
N VAL A 157 -9.31 -4.49 -8.03
CA VAL A 157 -8.56 -3.49 -8.78
C VAL A 157 -7.46 -2.91 -7.91
N LYS A 158 -6.22 -3.04 -8.37
CA LYS A 158 -5.03 -2.50 -7.70
C LYS A 158 -4.86 -1.05 -8.09
N LEU A 159 -5.00 -0.15 -7.12
CA LEU A 159 -4.88 1.28 -7.33
C LEU A 159 -3.47 1.74 -6.96
N PRO A 160 -2.60 2.14 -7.91
CA PRO A 160 -1.21 2.49 -7.60
C PRO A 160 -1.05 3.59 -6.55
N VAL A 161 -2.00 4.52 -6.48
CA VAL A 161 -2.04 5.60 -5.47
C VAL A 161 -2.23 5.07 -4.04
N LEU A 162 -2.75 3.85 -3.88
CA LEU A 162 -2.95 3.20 -2.58
C LEU A 162 -1.82 2.23 -2.21
N LEU A 163 -0.84 2.04 -3.09
CA LEU A 163 0.23 1.05 -2.91
C LEU A 163 1.57 1.72 -2.68
N CYS A 164 2.26 1.35 -1.60
CA CYS A 164 3.61 1.81 -1.34
C CYS A 164 4.62 0.83 -1.96
N PRO A 165 5.48 1.27 -2.91
CA PRO A 165 6.45 0.39 -3.57
C PRO A 165 7.55 -0.21 -2.66
N GLU A 166 7.66 0.24 -1.40
CA GLU A 166 8.56 -0.38 -0.42
C GLU A 166 7.96 -1.66 0.20
N ASP A 167 6.63 -1.79 0.20
CA ASP A 167 5.96 -2.98 0.73
C ASP A 167 5.95 -4.09 -0.35
N PRO A 168 6.64 -5.22 -0.14
CA PRO A 168 6.72 -6.33 -1.09
C PRO A 168 5.36 -7.03 -1.31
N SER A 169 4.40 -6.81 -0.41
CA SER A 169 3.06 -7.41 -0.46
C SER A 169 1.98 -6.45 -0.98
N SER A 170 2.30 -5.17 -1.20
CA SER A 170 1.35 -4.15 -1.66
C SER A 170 0.61 -4.53 -2.96
N ASN A 171 1.32 -5.12 -3.92
CA ASN A 171 0.77 -5.48 -5.23
C ASN A 171 0.14 -6.88 -5.27
N LYS A 172 -0.04 -7.54 -4.11
CA LYS A 172 -0.72 -8.84 -4.03
C LYS A 172 -2.23 -8.63 -3.93
N THR A 173 -2.95 -9.68 -4.24
CA THR A 173 -4.39 -9.82 -4.01
C THR A 173 -4.62 -11.08 -3.20
N THR A 174 -5.72 -11.11 -2.46
CA THR A 174 -6.16 -12.30 -1.72
C THR A 174 -7.47 -12.78 -2.29
N GLN A 175 -7.63 -14.09 -2.39
CA GLN A 175 -8.90 -14.72 -2.71
C GLN A 175 -9.55 -15.24 -1.43
N LYS A 176 -10.83 -14.94 -1.21
CA LYS A 176 -11.67 -15.63 -0.21
C LYS A 176 -12.79 -16.40 -0.88
N ASP A 177 -13.28 -17.40 -0.16
CA ASP A 177 -14.55 -18.01 -0.50
C ASP A 177 -15.68 -17.09 -0.05
N CYS A 178 -16.42 -16.58 -1.01
CA CYS A 178 -17.67 -15.91 -0.78
C CYS A 178 -18.86 -16.87 -1.04
N ASN A 179 -19.11 -17.81 -0.11
CA ASN A 179 -20.27 -18.71 -0.11
C ASN A 179 -20.32 -19.59 -1.37
N GLY A 180 -19.22 -20.28 -1.64
CA GLY A 180 -19.04 -21.11 -2.81
C GLY A 180 -18.62 -20.34 -4.07
N THR A 181 -18.38 -19.03 -3.98
CA THR A 181 -17.90 -18.20 -5.10
C THR A 181 -16.59 -17.52 -4.75
N PRO A 182 -15.51 -17.71 -5.55
CA PRO A 182 -14.27 -16.96 -5.40
C PRO A 182 -14.46 -15.43 -5.45
N CYS A 183 -14.04 -14.73 -4.40
CA CYS A 183 -13.88 -13.28 -4.39
C CYS A 183 -12.42 -12.88 -4.27
N GLU A 184 -11.99 -11.89 -5.05
CA GLU A 184 -10.63 -11.35 -4.99
C GLU A 184 -10.62 -9.92 -4.43
N PHE A 185 -9.59 -9.62 -3.63
CA PHE A 185 -9.42 -8.36 -2.92
C PHE A 185 -8.04 -7.78 -3.15
N ALA A 186 -8.01 -6.47 -3.42
CA ALA A 186 -6.79 -5.67 -3.40
C ALA A 186 -6.69 -4.89 -2.09
N PHE A 187 -5.47 -4.53 -1.73
CA PHE A 187 -5.16 -3.90 -0.47
C PHE A 187 -4.81 -2.41 -0.62
N THR A 188 -4.68 -1.72 0.52
CA THR A 188 -4.14 -0.37 0.65
C THR A 188 -3.04 -0.35 1.70
N ASN A 189 -2.03 0.50 1.47
CA ASN A 189 -0.99 0.81 2.45
C ASN A 189 -1.30 2.06 3.28
N TYR A 190 -2.44 2.70 3.04
CA TYR A 190 -2.81 3.97 3.64
C TYR A 190 -4.15 3.85 4.32
N LEU A 191 -4.14 3.94 5.65
CA LEU A 191 -5.31 3.78 6.49
C LEU A 191 -5.71 5.12 7.10
N GLY A 192 -7.02 5.32 7.24
CA GLY A 192 -7.57 6.49 7.91
C GLY A 192 -7.22 6.48 9.41
N VAL A 193 -6.85 7.64 9.96
CA VAL A 193 -6.58 7.75 11.40
C VAL A 193 -7.90 7.82 12.16
N ALA A 194 -8.15 6.78 12.94
CA ALA A 194 -9.37 6.63 13.71
C ALA A 194 -9.32 7.36 15.06
N GLY A 195 -8.15 7.69 15.61
CA GLY A 195 -8.08 8.46 16.87
C GLY A 195 -7.08 7.94 17.90
N THR A 196 -7.31 8.30 19.17
CA THR A 196 -6.47 7.95 20.33
C THR A 196 -6.67 6.50 20.80
N GLN A 197 -7.88 5.98 20.62
CA GLN A 197 -8.26 4.61 20.93
C GLN A 197 -9.38 4.20 19.98
N GLY A 198 -9.35 2.96 19.50
CA GLY A 198 -10.50 2.37 18.83
C GLY A 198 -11.69 2.46 19.79
N GLY A 199 -12.75 3.14 19.37
CA GLY A 199 -13.88 3.56 20.20
C GLY A 199 -14.35 2.59 21.29
N SER A 200 -14.82 3.17 22.39
CA SER A 200 -15.43 2.44 23.50
C SER A 200 -16.69 1.72 23.06
N LEU A 201 -16.75 0.45 23.45
CA LEU A 201 -17.75 -0.55 23.09
C LEU A 201 -19.13 -0.22 23.65
N VAL A 202 -20.14 -0.13 22.77
CA VAL A 202 -21.53 -0.37 23.19
C VAL A 202 -22.28 -1.30 22.23
N SER A 203 -21.87 -1.39 20.95
CA SER A 203 -22.41 -2.32 19.94
C SER A 203 -21.63 -2.22 18.63
N TRP A 204 -21.72 -3.22 17.75
CA TRP A 204 -21.27 -3.21 16.34
C TRP A 204 -21.71 -1.95 15.56
N SER A 205 -22.83 -1.34 15.97
CA SER A 205 -23.41 -0.12 15.38
C SER A 205 -22.91 1.20 16.01
N ASN A 206 -22.08 1.15 17.05
CA ASN A 206 -21.72 2.29 17.90
C ASN A 206 -20.20 2.50 18.03
N TYR A 207 -19.40 2.09 17.04
CA TYR A 207 -17.99 2.48 17.00
C TYR A 207 -17.90 4.01 16.87
N ARG A 208 -17.36 4.64 17.91
CA ARG A 208 -17.15 6.08 18.01
C ARG A 208 -15.70 6.35 18.31
N SER A 209 -15.04 7.05 17.42
CA SER A 209 -13.65 7.42 17.61
C SER A 209 -13.45 8.92 17.46
N ASP A 210 -12.37 9.41 18.04
CA ASP A 210 -12.03 10.83 18.16
C ASP A 210 -11.09 11.31 17.04
N GLY A 211 -10.72 10.47 16.07
CA GLY A 211 -9.90 10.85 14.91
C GLY A 211 -10.70 11.37 13.72
N MET A 212 -10.08 11.58 12.57
CA MET A 212 -10.79 12.12 11.38
C MET A 212 -11.82 11.14 10.78
N PHE A 213 -11.68 9.86 11.09
CA PHE A 213 -12.58 8.79 10.68
C PHE A 213 -13.32 8.24 11.91
N PRO A 214 -14.44 8.87 12.32
CA PRO A 214 -15.09 8.69 13.63
C PRO A 214 -15.88 7.39 13.78
N GLY A 215 -15.92 6.57 12.72
CA GLY A 215 -16.65 5.31 12.67
C GLY A 215 -17.78 5.22 11.67
N THR A 216 -18.64 4.22 11.88
CA THR A 216 -19.69 3.80 10.94
C THR A 216 -20.77 4.86 10.77
N ASN A 217 -21.10 5.20 9.52
CA ASN A 217 -22.12 6.17 9.13
C ASN A 217 -21.93 7.57 9.75
N ARG A 218 -20.72 7.89 10.24
CA ARG A 218 -20.39 9.16 10.89
C ARG A 218 -19.37 9.91 10.05
N SER A 219 -19.59 11.21 9.86
CA SER A 219 -18.73 12.09 9.08
C SER A 219 -18.22 13.26 9.90
N VAL A 220 -16.97 13.66 9.69
CA VAL A 220 -16.35 14.82 10.34
C VAL A 220 -16.39 16.03 9.41
N LYS A 221 -16.66 17.21 9.95
CA LYS A 221 -16.50 18.49 9.24
C LYS A 221 -15.17 19.11 9.63
N LEU A 222 -14.60 19.98 8.79
CA LEU A 222 -13.38 20.70 9.13
C LEU A 222 -13.53 21.53 10.42
N SER A 223 -14.74 22.03 10.72
CA SER A 223 -15.06 22.78 11.94
C SER A 223 -15.02 21.93 13.22
N HIS A 224 -15.00 20.59 13.12
CA HIS A 224 -14.89 19.71 14.29
C HIS A 224 -13.42 19.45 14.68
N VAL A 225 -12.45 19.94 13.90
CA VAL A 225 -11.01 19.77 14.17
C VAL A 225 -10.53 20.92 15.06
N THR A 226 -10.89 20.86 16.35
CA THR A 226 -10.62 21.93 17.32
C THR A 226 -9.16 21.99 17.76
N ASP A 227 -8.42 20.88 17.64
CA ASP A 227 -6.98 20.83 17.95
C ASP A 227 -6.12 21.53 16.89
N GLY A 228 -6.73 21.87 15.75
CA GLY A 228 -6.10 22.54 14.62
C GLY A 228 -5.71 21.58 13.51
N THR A 229 -6.00 21.97 12.26
CA THR A 229 -5.80 21.11 11.07
C THR A 229 -4.33 20.75 10.81
N SER A 230 -3.39 21.56 11.28
CA SER A 230 -1.94 21.30 11.18
C SER A 230 -1.38 20.44 12.32
N GLN A 231 -2.23 20.10 13.30
CA GLN A 231 -1.91 19.31 14.50
C GLN A 231 -2.70 18.00 14.60
N THR A 232 -3.60 17.73 13.64
CA THR A 232 -4.37 16.49 13.56
C THR A 232 -3.92 15.64 12.37
N LEU A 233 -3.66 14.36 12.63
CA LEU A 233 -3.37 13.35 11.61
C LEU A 233 -4.65 12.95 10.89
N PHE A 234 -4.51 12.66 9.60
CA PHE A 234 -5.63 12.30 8.73
C PHE A 234 -5.51 10.86 8.22
N VAL A 235 -4.39 10.52 7.57
CA VAL A 235 -4.12 9.18 6.99
C VAL A 235 -2.69 8.79 7.33
N GLY A 236 -2.47 7.53 7.70
CA GLY A 236 -1.14 6.99 8.01
C GLY A 236 -0.77 5.80 7.14
N GLU A 237 0.53 5.57 7.00
CA GLU A 237 1.06 4.36 6.37
C GLU A 237 0.97 3.15 7.29
N ARG A 238 0.46 2.03 6.77
CA ARG A 238 0.45 0.72 7.41
C ARG A 238 0.55 -0.36 6.31
N PRO A 239 1.63 -1.16 6.26
CA PRO A 239 1.82 -2.19 5.27
C PRO A 239 0.74 -3.28 5.27
N VAL A 240 0.56 -3.95 4.14
CA VAL A 240 -0.30 -5.13 4.12
C VAL A 240 0.32 -6.21 5.02
N GLY A 241 1.65 -6.34 5.03
CA GLY A 241 2.37 -7.34 5.85
C GLY A 241 2.28 -8.74 5.25
N GLU A 242 3.31 -9.57 5.48
CA GLU A 242 3.34 -10.93 4.91
C GLU A 242 2.46 -11.91 5.69
N TYR A 243 2.25 -11.67 6.99
CA TYR A 243 1.36 -12.44 7.85
C TYR A 243 -0.04 -12.62 7.27
N ILE A 244 -0.64 -11.56 6.70
CA ILE A 244 -2.00 -11.60 6.11
C ILE A 244 -2.14 -12.71 5.06
N PHE A 245 -1.07 -12.97 4.30
CA PHE A 245 -1.04 -14.00 3.27
C PHE A 245 -0.67 -15.37 3.84
N ALA A 246 0.21 -15.40 4.85
CA ALA A 246 0.72 -16.64 5.44
C ALA A 246 -0.35 -17.43 6.21
N THR A 247 -1.30 -16.74 6.85
CA THR A 247 -2.41 -17.39 7.57
C THR A 247 -3.55 -17.86 6.66
N GLY A 248 -3.54 -17.45 5.38
CA GLY A 248 -4.66 -17.63 4.47
C GLY A 248 -5.93 -16.91 4.94
N SER A 249 -5.83 -16.08 5.98
CA SER A 249 -6.97 -15.41 6.59
C SER A 249 -7.38 -14.24 5.72
N GLY A 250 -6.42 -13.52 5.13
CA GLY A 250 -6.73 -12.48 4.15
C GLY A 250 -7.60 -11.37 4.71
N ASP A 251 -7.68 -11.26 6.03
CA ASP A 251 -8.34 -10.22 6.79
C ASP A 251 -7.38 -9.04 6.87
N PHE A 252 -7.85 -7.79 6.95
CA PHE A 252 -7.03 -6.58 7.08
C PHE A 252 -6.47 -5.98 5.77
N GLY A 253 -6.42 -4.65 5.71
CA GLY A 253 -5.81 -3.87 4.63
C GLY A 253 -6.64 -3.71 3.37
N TRP A 254 -7.90 -4.07 3.38
CA TRP A 254 -8.75 -3.97 2.21
C TRP A 254 -9.04 -2.51 1.86
N TRP A 255 -8.88 -2.14 0.59
CA TRP A 255 -9.09 -0.75 0.21
C TRP A 255 -10.56 -0.41 0.02
N ALA A 256 -11.33 -1.31 -0.62
CA ALA A 256 -12.70 -1.03 -1.06
C ALA A 256 -13.74 -1.26 0.04
N ALA A 257 -13.51 -2.26 0.87
CA ALA A 257 -14.47 -2.73 1.86
C ALA A 257 -13.70 -3.25 3.07
N GLY A 258 -14.38 -3.72 4.09
CA GLY A 258 -13.74 -4.45 5.18
C GLY A 258 -14.66 -5.52 5.73
N THR A 259 -14.05 -6.50 6.39
CA THR A 259 -14.79 -7.55 7.10
C THR A 259 -15.03 -7.06 8.51
N GLY A 260 -16.27 -6.79 8.84
CA GLY A 260 -16.65 -6.54 10.21
C GLY A 260 -16.53 -7.78 11.11
N ASP A 261 -16.01 -8.92 10.63
CA ASP A 261 -15.74 -10.11 11.45
C ASP A 261 -14.65 -9.85 12.50
N GLU A 262 -14.00 -8.69 12.45
CA GLU A 262 -13.13 -8.20 13.50
C GLU A 262 -13.94 -7.99 14.79
N TRP A 263 -13.58 -8.77 15.82
CA TRP A 263 -13.97 -8.48 17.20
C TRP A 263 -13.76 -6.98 17.47
N PRO A 264 -14.73 -6.28 18.09
CA PRO A 264 -14.69 -4.83 18.21
C PRO A 264 -13.31 -4.31 18.64
N PRO A 265 -12.76 -3.29 17.96
CA PRO A 265 -13.42 -2.35 17.03
C PRO A 265 -13.53 -2.79 15.55
N VAL A 266 -14.67 -2.47 14.91
CA VAL A 266 -14.99 -2.82 13.52
C VAL A 266 -14.12 -2.03 12.53
N GLY A 267 -13.45 -2.74 11.62
CA GLY A 267 -12.66 -2.17 10.52
C GLY A 267 -11.29 -1.62 10.93
N ARG A 268 -10.86 -1.94 12.15
CA ARG A 268 -9.53 -1.59 12.66
C ARG A 268 -8.52 -2.55 12.05
N GLY A 269 -7.63 -1.99 11.25
CA GLY A 269 -6.67 -2.78 10.49
C GLY A 269 -7.17 -3.09 9.09
N ASP A 270 -8.45 -2.86 8.75
CA ASP A 270 -8.91 -2.89 7.37
C ASP A 270 -8.53 -1.60 6.62
N ASN A 271 -9.30 -0.53 6.82
CA ASN A 271 -9.15 0.75 6.13
C ASN A 271 -8.96 1.93 7.10
N ILE A 272 -9.07 1.70 8.41
CA ILE A 272 -8.79 2.66 9.47
C ILE A 272 -7.94 2.04 10.57
N LEU A 273 -7.22 2.87 11.33
CA LEU A 273 -6.44 2.43 12.46
C LEU A 273 -6.34 3.54 13.52
N ASP A 274 -6.39 3.15 14.79
CA ASP A 274 -6.17 4.06 15.92
C ASP A 274 -4.71 4.03 16.40
N SER A 275 -4.35 4.97 17.28
CA SER A 275 -2.99 5.12 17.80
C SER A 275 -2.72 4.37 19.11
N SER A 276 -3.64 3.50 19.57
CA SER A 276 -3.51 2.82 20.87
C SER A 276 -2.26 1.93 20.96
N ALA A 277 -1.91 1.22 19.89
CA ALA A 277 -0.72 0.38 19.88
C ALA A 277 0.58 1.18 19.60
N GLY A 278 0.48 2.30 18.90
CA GLY A 278 1.60 3.22 18.67
C GLY A 278 2.19 3.17 17.26
N LEU A 279 3.40 3.73 17.12
CA LEU A 279 4.22 3.71 15.90
C LEU A 279 5.61 3.17 16.25
N TYR A 280 5.96 2.01 15.72
CA TYR A 280 7.25 1.37 15.94
C TYR A 280 7.61 0.46 14.76
N ALA A 281 8.84 -0.06 14.72
CA ALA A 281 9.27 -0.94 13.65
C ALA A 281 8.50 -2.28 13.68
N GLY A 282 7.89 -2.64 12.55
CA GLY A 282 7.17 -3.90 12.41
C GLY A 282 8.09 -5.13 12.34
N GLN A 283 7.53 -6.27 12.68
CA GLN A 283 8.04 -7.61 12.43
C GLN A 283 7.23 -8.29 11.31
N LYS A 284 7.87 -8.52 10.15
CA LYS A 284 7.25 -8.91 8.86
C LYS A 284 6.18 -10.02 8.92
N ASP A 285 6.27 -10.93 9.88
CA ASP A 285 5.40 -12.11 10.03
C ASP A 285 4.58 -12.10 11.34
N SER A 286 4.43 -10.94 11.98
CA SER A 286 3.71 -10.80 13.25
C SER A 286 2.27 -10.36 13.03
N PHE A 287 1.33 -11.03 13.71
CA PHE A 287 -0.06 -10.56 13.76
C PHE A 287 -0.20 -9.19 14.42
N ALA A 288 0.69 -8.85 15.35
CA ALA A 288 0.64 -7.58 16.06
C ALA A 288 0.80 -6.37 15.13
N ASP A 289 1.53 -6.55 14.02
CA ASP A 289 1.82 -5.51 13.01
C ASP A 289 0.59 -4.99 12.27
N VAL A 290 -0.53 -5.70 12.37
CA VAL A 290 -1.81 -5.28 11.82
C VAL A 290 -2.40 -4.10 12.60
N PHE A 291 -2.10 -4.00 13.90
CA PHE A 291 -2.82 -3.12 14.84
C PHE A 291 -2.04 -1.88 15.29
N HIS A 292 -0.87 -1.62 14.70
CA HIS A 292 -0.06 -0.43 14.97
C HIS A 292 0.42 0.21 13.66
N TRP A 293 0.85 1.46 13.74
CA TRP A 293 1.44 2.15 12.60
C TRP A 293 2.89 1.71 12.41
N TRP A 294 3.30 1.50 11.16
CA TRP A 294 4.68 1.22 10.79
C TRP A 294 4.83 1.31 9.28
N SER A 295 6.05 1.19 8.76
CA SER A 295 6.28 1.03 7.33
C SER A 295 7.55 0.23 7.05
N TYR A 296 7.75 -0.20 5.81
CA TYR A 296 9.02 -0.79 5.37
C TYR A 296 10.14 0.25 5.18
N HIS A 297 9.83 1.54 5.32
CA HIS A 297 10.86 2.57 5.32
C HIS A 297 11.69 2.51 6.60
N THR A 298 12.96 2.88 6.47
CA THR A 298 13.86 2.93 7.61
C THR A 298 13.47 4.07 8.57
N GLY A 299 13.21 3.72 9.82
CA GLY A 299 13.11 4.65 10.94
C GLY A 299 11.76 5.34 11.15
N GLY A 300 10.70 4.98 10.43
CA GLY A 300 9.41 5.65 10.61
C GLY A 300 8.35 5.27 9.58
N ALA A 301 7.28 6.05 9.52
CA ALA A 301 6.19 5.92 8.56
C ALA A 301 5.71 7.30 8.09
N GLY A 302 5.16 7.37 6.88
CA GLY A 302 4.53 8.56 6.33
C GLY A 302 3.14 8.80 6.90
N PHE A 303 2.84 10.06 7.23
CA PHE A 303 1.52 10.49 7.65
C PHE A 303 1.09 11.76 6.92
N LEU A 304 -0.19 11.81 6.58
CA LEU A 304 -0.91 12.97 6.08
C LEU A 304 -1.59 13.69 7.25
N TRP A 305 -1.44 15.01 7.31
CA TRP A 305 -2.13 15.90 8.24
C TRP A 305 -3.40 16.48 7.59
N VAL A 306 -4.35 16.94 8.40
CA VAL A 306 -5.63 17.49 7.91
C VAL A 306 -5.42 18.71 7.02
N ASP A 307 -4.39 19.51 7.24
CA ASP A 307 -4.02 20.64 6.37
C ASP A 307 -3.41 20.23 5.01
N GLY A 308 -3.21 18.93 4.76
CA GLY A 308 -2.62 18.39 3.54
C GLY A 308 -1.09 18.32 3.54
N ARG A 309 -0.42 18.62 4.67
CA ARG A 309 1.00 18.35 4.87
C ARG A 309 1.23 16.84 4.92
N VAL A 310 2.30 16.37 4.28
CA VAL A 310 2.80 15.00 4.46
C VAL A 310 4.09 15.08 5.25
N GLN A 311 4.21 14.28 6.30
CA GLN A 311 5.38 14.24 7.17
C GLN A 311 5.75 12.79 7.48
N PHE A 312 7.04 12.52 7.49
CA PHE A 312 7.55 11.26 8.00
C PHE A 312 7.75 11.36 9.50
N ILE A 313 7.10 10.47 10.25
CA ILE A 313 7.18 10.42 11.71
C ILE A 313 8.09 9.27 12.11
N SER A 314 9.02 9.55 13.04
CA SER A 314 9.98 8.57 13.53
C SER A 314 9.31 7.48 14.36
N ASN A 315 9.83 6.25 14.29
CA ASN A 315 9.50 5.15 15.21
C ASN A 315 9.84 5.45 16.68
N SER A 316 10.57 6.53 16.95
CA SER A 316 10.91 7.02 18.29
C SER A 316 9.95 8.11 18.80
N ILE A 317 8.81 8.33 18.15
CA ILE A 317 7.81 9.29 18.62
C ILE A 317 7.30 8.88 20.01
N ASP A 318 7.09 9.86 20.89
CA ASP A 318 6.42 9.60 22.16
C ASP A 318 4.98 9.12 21.92
N HIS A 319 4.58 8.04 22.60
CA HIS A 319 3.28 7.42 22.38
C HIS A 319 2.12 8.35 22.75
N THR A 320 2.29 9.17 23.80
CA THR A 320 1.28 10.16 24.20
C THR A 320 1.15 11.23 23.14
N LEU A 321 2.27 11.71 22.60
CA LEU A 321 2.26 12.68 21.51
C LEU A 321 1.53 12.13 20.28
N LEU A 322 1.82 10.88 19.87
CA LEU A 322 1.13 10.25 18.75
C LEU A 322 -0.38 10.17 18.98
N ARG A 323 -0.82 9.83 20.19
CA ARG A 323 -2.23 9.81 20.56
C ARG A 323 -2.85 11.20 20.45
N ASN A 324 -2.20 12.22 21.01
CA ASN A 324 -2.69 13.59 20.97
C ASN A 324 -2.90 14.10 19.53
N VAL A 325 -1.93 13.87 18.64
CA VAL A 325 -2.06 14.28 17.24
C VAL A 325 -3.01 13.40 16.43
N SER A 326 -3.40 12.23 16.94
CA SER A 326 -4.39 11.37 16.30
C SER A 326 -5.84 11.79 16.60
N SER A 327 -6.05 12.59 17.66
CA SER A 327 -7.36 13.15 18.00
C SER A 327 -7.67 14.40 17.17
N ARG A 328 -8.97 14.62 16.90
CA ARG A 328 -9.48 15.86 16.30
C ARG A 328 -9.84 16.92 17.35
N ASN A 329 -10.10 16.48 18.59
CA ASN A 329 -10.73 17.26 19.66
C ASN A 329 -10.23 16.90 21.07
N GLY A 330 -8.94 16.64 21.24
CA GLY A 330 -8.30 16.52 22.56
C GLY A 330 -8.57 15.21 23.30
N GLY A 331 -9.03 14.17 22.61
CA GLY A 331 -9.33 12.86 23.19
C GLY A 331 -10.78 12.71 23.68
N GLU A 332 -11.61 13.73 23.50
CA GLU A 332 -12.99 13.71 23.99
C GLU A 332 -13.86 12.79 23.12
N SER A 333 -14.53 11.83 23.76
CA SER A 333 -15.49 10.96 23.10
C SER A 333 -16.65 11.81 22.58
N ASP A 334 -16.81 11.89 21.25
CA ASP A 334 -17.83 12.74 20.64
C ASP A 334 -19.22 12.20 20.97
N THR A 335 -19.83 12.75 22.02
CA THR A 335 -21.19 12.43 22.46
C THR A 335 -22.23 13.14 21.59
N ALA A 336 -21.83 14.14 20.80
CA ALA A 336 -22.70 15.11 20.12
C ALA A 336 -22.82 14.95 18.58
N LEU A 337 -22.34 13.85 17.99
CA LEU A 337 -22.55 13.48 16.57
C LEU A 337 -23.50 12.30 16.41
#